data_AF-A0A1A8UZE6-F1
#
_entry.id   AF-A0A1A8UZE6-F1
#
_cell.length_a   1.000
_cell.length_b   1.000
_cell.length_c   1.000
_cell.angle_alpha   90.00
_cell.angle_beta   90.00
_cell.angle_gamma   90.00
#
_symmetry.space_group_name_H-M   'P 1'
#
loop_
_entity.id
_entity.type
_entity.pdbx_description
1 polymer ?
#
loop_
_entity_poly.entity_id
_entity_poly.type
_entity_poly.pdbx_seq_one_letter_code
_entity_poly.pdbx_strand_id
1 'polypeptide(L)'
;TCLEEILKSLDVYLETKRQIFPRFYFMSNDDMLKILGLSKNPKAMQPHMEKCFGSIKSLKLDKRENKPLATGMISADGEITAFIFPVELDKA
;
A
#
# COMPACT_ATOMS: atom_id res chain seq x y z
N THR A 1 7.38 -25.00 -19.84
CA THR A 1 7.62 -23.98 -20.90
C THR A 1 8.04 -22.68 -20.23
N CYS A 2 8.72 -21.76 -20.94
CA CYS A 2 9.19 -20.48 -20.38
C CYS A 2 8.10 -19.69 -19.61
N LEU A 3 6.84 -19.77 -20.07
CA LEU A 3 5.71 -19.12 -19.39
C LEU A 3 5.43 -19.70 -17.99
N GLU A 4 5.51 -21.02 -17.83
CA GLU A 4 5.29 -21.69 -16.54
C GLU A 4 6.37 -21.30 -15.51
N GLU A 5 7.61 -21.12 -15.96
CA GLU A 5 8.72 -20.69 -15.11
C GLU A 5 8.56 -19.24 -14.62
N ILE A 6 8.08 -18.35 -15.49
CA ILE A 6 7.76 -16.96 -15.13
C ILE A 6 6.64 -16.92 -14.11
N LEU A 7 5.55 -17.67 -14.33
CA LEU A 7 4.41 -17.72 -13.40
C LEU A 7 4.83 -18.25 -12.03
N LYS A 8 5.60 -19.34 -12.00
CA LYS A 8 6.13 -19.90 -10.75
C LYS A 8 7.04 -18.92 -10.00
N SER A 9 7.90 -18.21 -10.72
CA SER A 9 8.80 -17.21 -10.10
C SER A 9 8.02 -16.03 -9.54
N LEU A 10 6.94 -15.62 -10.23
CA LEU A 10 6.04 -14.57 -9.77
C LEU A 10 5.32 -14.97 -8.48
N ASP A 11 4.80 -16.19 -8.41
CA ASP A 11 4.13 -16.70 -7.21
C ASP A 11 5.06 -16.72 -5.99
N VAL A 12 6.31 -17.21 -6.16
CA VAL A 12 7.33 -17.19 -5.10
C VAL A 12 7.65 -15.76 -4.65
N TYR A 13 7.75 -14.82 -5.60
CA TYR A 13 7.98 -13.42 -5.29
C TYR A 13 6.83 -12.80 -4.50
N LEU A 14 5.58 -13.04 -4.92
CA LEU A 14 4.40 -12.54 -4.21
C LEU A 14 4.30 -13.14 -2.81
N GLU A 15 4.56 -14.44 -2.63
CA GLU A 15 4.55 -15.07 -1.31
C GLU A 15 5.61 -14.46 -0.38
N THR A 16 6.82 -14.20 -0.89
CA THR A 16 7.87 -13.52 -0.12
C THR A 16 7.42 -12.14 0.37
N LYS A 17 6.70 -11.39 -0.48
CA LYS A 17 6.15 -10.08 -0.12
C LYS A 17 4.98 -10.20 0.88
N ARG A 18 4.17 -11.27 0.82
CA ARG A 18 3.13 -11.56 1.83
C ARG A 18 3.73 -11.87 3.20
N GLN A 19 4.85 -12.59 3.24
CA GLN A 19 5.57 -12.85 4.50
C GLN A 19 6.11 -11.58 5.17
N ILE A 20 6.62 -10.63 4.37
CA ILE A 20 7.13 -9.35 4.88
C ILE A 20 5.99 -8.46 5.40
N PHE A 21 4.84 -8.46 4.72
CA PHE A 21 3.68 -7.67 5.11
C PHE A 21 2.41 -8.54 5.09
N PRO A 22 2.05 -9.20 6.22
CA PRO A 22 0.96 -10.17 6.28
C PRO A 22 -0.41 -9.64 5.87
N ARG A 23 -0.62 -8.31 5.83
CA ARG A 23 -1.87 -7.73 5.30
C ARG A 23 -2.09 -8.05 3.83
N PHE A 24 -1.03 -8.35 3.06
CA PHE A 24 -1.16 -8.78 1.66
C PHE A 24 -1.83 -10.16 1.51
N TYR A 25 -1.95 -10.97 2.56
CA TYR A 25 -2.76 -12.19 2.51
C TYR A 25 -4.25 -11.92 2.24
N PHE A 26 -4.74 -10.73 2.59
CA PHE A 26 -6.13 -10.32 2.34
C PHE A 26 -6.36 -9.76 0.92
N MET A 27 -5.32 -9.72 0.09
CA MET A 27 -5.40 -9.16 -1.26
C MET A 27 -5.25 -10.24 -2.33
N SER A 28 -5.87 -9.97 -3.48
CA SER A 28 -5.65 -10.73 -4.71
C SER A 28 -4.23 -10.51 -5.24
N ASN A 29 -3.71 -11.47 -6.02
CA ASN A 29 -2.40 -11.32 -6.67
C ASN A 29 -2.36 -10.08 -7.59
N ASP A 30 -3.45 -9.80 -8.30
CA ASP A 30 -3.55 -8.61 -9.16
C ASP A 30 -3.48 -7.29 -8.39
N ASP A 31 -4.16 -7.20 -7.24
CA ASP A 31 -4.09 -6.01 -6.38
C ASP A 31 -2.69 -5.83 -5.79
N MET A 32 -2.06 -6.94 -5.41
CA MET A 32 -0.70 -6.93 -4.89
C MET A 32 0.31 -6.46 -5.94
N LEU A 33 0.17 -6.91 -7.20
CA LEU A 33 1.01 -6.43 -8.30
C LEU A 33 0.80 -4.95 -8.59
N LYS A 34 -0.45 -4.46 -8.54
CA LYS A 34 -0.74 -3.02 -8.67
C LYS A 34 -0.05 -2.21 -7.58
N ILE A 35 -0.13 -2.65 -6.33
CA ILE A 35 0.54 -2.00 -5.20
C ILE A 35 2.05 -1.98 -5.37
N LEU A 36 2.65 -3.09 -5.79
CA LEU A 36 4.09 -3.19 -6.02
C LEU A 36 4.54 -2.24 -7.15
N GLY A 37 3.74 -2.14 -8.23
CA GLY A 37 3.99 -1.23 -9.35
C GLY A 37 3.73 0.25 -9.05
N LEU A 38 2.78 0.55 -8.16
CA LEU A 38 2.36 1.91 -7.79
C LEU A 38 2.99 2.41 -6.49
N SER A 39 3.88 1.62 -5.87
CA SER A 39 4.48 1.89 -4.56
C SER A 39 5.15 3.27 -4.43
N LYS A 40 5.65 3.83 -5.54
CA LYS A 40 6.24 5.18 -5.62
C LYS A 40 5.23 6.32 -5.75
N ASN A 41 3.94 6.03 -5.85
CA ASN A 41 2.89 7.03 -6.02
C ASN A 41 1.87 6.94 -4.87
N PRO A 42 2.07 7.73 -3.79
CA PRO A 42 1.17 7.74 -2.64
C PRO A 42 -0.29 8.01 -2.94
N LYS A 43 -0.60 8.73 -4.03
CA LYS A 43 -1.98 9.00 -4.45
C LYS A 43 -2.61 7.77 -5.10
N ALA A 44 -1.86 7.07 -5.94
CA ALA A 44 -2.34 5.86 -6.59
C ALA A 44 -2.50 4.69 -5.60
N MET A 45 -1.80 4.74 -4.46
CA MET A 45 -1.90 3.77 -3.37
C MET A 45 -3.17 3.93 -2.50
N GLN A 46 -3.83 5.08 -2.52
CA GLN A 46 -5.00 5.36 -1.65
C GLN A 46 -6.14 4.33 -1.78
N PRO A 47 -6.59 3.94 -2.99
CA PRO A 47 -7.71 3.00 -3.14
C PRO A 47 -7.40 1.60 -2.61
N HIS A 48 -6.12 1.26 -2.44
CA HIS A 48 -5.68 -0.01 -1.91
C HIS A 48 -5.66 -0.03 -0.38
N MET A 49 -5.70 1.13 0.30
CA MET A 49 -5.68 1.21 1.75
C MET A 49 -6.94 0.58 2.37
N GLU A 50 -8.11 0.85 1.79
CA GLU A 50 -9.39 0.25 2.21
C GLU A 50 -9.39 -1.28 2.15
N LYS A 51 -8.69 -1.85 1.15
CA LYS A 51 -8.54 -3.31 1.02
C LYS A 51 -7.54 -3.89 2.04
N CYS A 52 -6.48 -3.15 2.37
CA CYS A 52 -5.48 -3.57 3.35
C CYS A 52 -5.96 -3.42 4.81
N PHE A 53 -6.81 -2.43 5.06
CA PHE A 53 -7.18 -1.96 6.39
C PHE A 53 -8.69 -1.73 6.48
N GLY A 54 -9.39 -2.62 7.19
CA GLY A 54 -10.87 -2.61 7.25
C GLY A 54 -11.52 -1.35 7.83
N SER A 55 -10.75 -0.46 8.48
CA SER A 55 -11.27 0.79 9.06
C SER A 55 -10.61 2.04 8.47
N ILE A 56 -9.69 1.89 7.51
CA ILE A 56 -8.95 3.02 6.92
C ILE A 56 -9.23 3.04 5.42
N LYS A 57 -9.97 4.03 4.97
CA LYS A 57 -10.26 4.26 3.56
C LYS A 57 -9.06 4.87 2.84
N SER A 58 -8.43 5.87 3.46
CA SER A 58 -7.32 6.62 2.86
C SER A 58 -6.45 7.27 3.93
N LEU A 59 -5.29 7.78 3.51
CA LEU A 59 -4.37 8.56 4.33
C LEU A 59 -4.51 10.05 3.99
N LYS A 60 -4.40 10.89 5.03
CA LYS A 60 -4.31 12.33 4.87
C LYS A 60 -2.90 12.68 4.41
N LEU A 61 -2.77 12.99 3.12
CA LEU A 61 -1.51 13.40 2.50
C LEU A 61 -1.30 14.90 2.64
N ASP A 62 -0.10 15.29 3.08
CA ASP A 62 0.38 16.66 3.16
C ASP A 62 1.74 16.78 2.45
N LYS A 63 2.18 18.01 2.20
CA LYS A 63 3.50 18.31 1.65
C LYS A 63 4.18 19.36 2.51
N ARG A 64 5.33 19.02 3.10
CA ARG A 64 6.22 19.99 3.75
C ARG A 64 7.57 19.93 3.06
N GLU A 65 8.11 21.09 2.69
CA GLU A 65 9.42 21.17 2.02
C GLU A 65 9.53 20.26 0.78
N ASN A 66 8.45 20.17 -0.01
CA ASN A 66 8.29 19.26 -1.16
C ASN A 66 8.33 17.75 -0.87
N LYS A 67 8.38 17.33 0.40
CA LYS A 67 8.34 15.92 0.79
C LYS A 67 6.90 15.46 1.05
N PRO A 68 6.44 14.38 0.42
CA PRO A 68 5.10 13.84 0.68
C PRO A 68 5.08 13.19 2.08
N LEU A 69 4.11 13.61 2.88
CA LEU A 69 3.92 13.16 4.26
C LEU A 69 2.51 12.59 4.42
N ALA A 70 2.37 11.50 5.17
CA ALA A 70 1.10 11.08 5.73
C ALA A 70 0.95 11.67 7.14
N THR A 71 -0.11 12.45 7.35
CA THR A 71 -0.37 13.18 8.61
C THR A 71 -1.51 12.59 9.43
N GLY A 72 -2.22 11.61 8.87
CA GLY A 72 -3.34 10.94 9.51
C GLY A 72 -3.99 9.91 8.61
N MET A 73 -5.03 9.28 9.13
CA MET A 73 -5.88 8.30 8.44
C MET A 73 -7.32 8.81 8.38
N ILE A 74 -8.03 8.40 7.34
CA ILE A 74 -9.41 8.76 7.05
C ILE A 74 -10.21 7.46 7.01
N SER A 75 -11.27 7.35 7.81
CA SER A 75 -12.17 6.19 7.84
C SER A 75 -13.16 6.18 6.67
N ALA A 76 -13.90 5.08 6.51
CA ALA A 76 -14.95 4.98 5.51
C ALA A 76 -16.07 6.01 5.70
N ASP A 77 -16.37 6.33 6.97
CA ASP A 77 -17.40 7.30 7.40
C ASP A 77 -16.91 8.75 7.34
N GLY A 78 -15.64 8.98 6.97
CA GLY A 78 -15.05 10.31 6.87
C GLY A 78 -14.46 10.84 8.18
N GLU A 79 -14.35 10.00 9.21
CA GLU A 79 -13.62 10.34 10.43
C GLU A 79 -12.12 10.50 10.10
N ILE A 80 -11.48 11.51 10.70
CA ILE A 80 -10.07 11.79 10.48
C ILE A 80 -9.33 11.66 11.80
N THR A 81 -8.38 10.73 11.86
CA THR A 81 -7.48 10.56 13.01
C THR A 81 -6.07 11.01 12.62
N ALA A 82 -5.56 12.05 13.28
CA ALA A 82 -4.19 12.51 13.07
C ALA A 82 -3.16 11.52 13.63
N PHE A 83 -2.02 11.38 12.96
CA PHE A 83 -0.89 10.63 13.51
C PHE A 83 -0.15 11.47 14.54
N ILE A 84 0.37 10.80 15.58
CA ILE A 84 1.20 11.45 16.61
C ILE A 84 2.45 12.06 15.96
N PHE A 85 3.05 11.33 15.01
CA PHE A 85 4.17 11.77 14.21
C PHE A 85 3.85 11.59 12.72
N PRO A 86 3.98 12.64 11.88
CA PRO A 86 3.85 12.49 10.43
C PRO A 86 4.87 11.51 9.87
N VAL A 87 4.46 10.70 8.88
CA VAL A 87 5.30 9.70 8.23
C VAL A 87 5.69 10.19 6.84
N GLU A 88 6.99 10.26 6.54
CA GLU A 88 7.51 10.61 5.21
C GLU A 88 7.36 9.41 4.26
N LEU A 89 6.74 9.63 3.10
CA LEU A 89 6.34 8.56 2.18
C LEU A 89 7.43 8.19 1.16
N ASP A 90 8.45 9.03 1.00
CA ASP A 90 9.56 8.85 0.06
C ASP A 90 10.85 8.36 0.72
N LYS A 91 10.81 7.92 1.99
CA LYS A 91 11.96 7.28 2.63
C LYS A 91 12.13 5.86 2.08
N ALA A 92 12.86 5.75 0.97
CA ALA A 92 13.52 4.52 0.54
C ALA A 92 14.85 4.35 1.29
#